data_AF-A0A377M0A6-F1
#
_entry.id   AF-A0A377M0A6-F1
#
_cell.length_a   1.000
_cell.length_b   1.000
_cell.length_c   1.000
_cell.angle_alpha   90.00
_cell.angle_beta   90.00
_cell.angle_gamma   90.00
#
_symmetry.space_group_name_H-M   'P 1'
#
loop_
_entity.id
_entity.type
_entity.pdbx_description
1 polymer ?
#
loop_
_entity_poly.entity_id
_entity_poly.type
_entity_poly.pdbx_seq_one_letter_code
_entity_poly.pdbx_strand_id
1 'polypeptide(L)'
;MQLFVSSAIGGETVGETVEGVARYPINIRYPQDYRNSPQALKEMPILTPMKQQITLGDVADIRVVSGPTMLKTENARPTSWIYIDARGRDMVSVVNDLKSAISQNVKLRPGTSVLMSLPFALIGGIWFLYWQGFHMSVATGTGFIALAGVAAEFGVVMLMYLRHAIEANPALSRRRHSPHKRWMKPCTMARFCVSDPRR
;
A
#
# COMPACT_ATOMS: atom_id res chain seq x y z
N MET A 1 -2.08 -32.10 -7.84
CA MET A 1 -2.07 -31.20 -9.02
C MET A 1 -0.85 -30.30 -9.06
N GLN A 2 -0.52 -29.61 -7.97
CA GLN A 2 0.64 -28.68 -7.92
C GLN A 2 1.97 -29.31 -8.38
N LEU A 3 2.25 -30.56 -7.98
CA LEU A 3 3.44 -31.31 -8.41
C LEU A 3 3.56 -31.48 -9.93
N PHE A 4 2.45 -31.72 -10.64
CA PHE A 4 2.46 -31.86 -12.10
C PHE A 4 2.72 -30.52 -12.80
N VAL A 5 2.21 -29.42 -12.26
CA VAL A 5 2.44 -28.09 -12.82
C VAL A 5 3.89 -27.64 -12.60
N SER A 6 4.42 -27.86 -11.39
CA SER A 6 5.77 -27.40 -11.02
C SER A 6 6.87 -28.22 -11.69
N SER A 7 6.78 -29.55 -11.70
CA SER A 7 7.77 -30.42 -12.36
C SER A 7 7.54 -30.47 -13.88
N ALA A 8 6.36 -30.90 -14.33
CA ALA A 8 6.16 -31.29 -15.71
C ALA A 8 6.11 -30.12 -16.69
N ILE A 9 5.62 -28.94 -16.26
CA ILE A 9 5.57 -27.71 -17.06
C ILE A 9 6.68 -26.73 -16.64
N GLY A 10 6.74 -26.42 -15.34
CA GLY A 10 7.64 -25.42 -14.74
C GLY A 10 9.09 -25.88 -14.66
N GLY A 11 9.32 -27.19 -14.65
CA GLY A 11 10.65 -27.74 -14.68
C GLY A 11 11.44 -27.63 -13.39
N GLU A 12 10.74 -27.71 -12.26
CA GLU A 12 11.33 -27.79 -10.94
C GLU A 12 12.45 -28.84 -10.85
N THR A 13 13.50 -28.50 -10.11
CA THR A 13 14.62 -29.41 -9.82
C THR A 13 14.15 -30.50 -8.86
N VAL A 14 14.31 -31.77 -9.26
CA VAL A 14 13.89 -32.94 -8.47
C VAL A 14 15.05 -33.47 -7.61
N GLY A 15 16.28 -33.22 -8.03
CA GLY A 15 17.49 -33.61 -7.28
C GLY A 15 18.74 -32.97 -7.84
N GLU A 16 19.89 -33.28 -7.26
CA GLU A 16 21.19 -32.83 -7.73
C GLU A 16 22.14 -34.04 -7.81
N THR A 17 22.96 -34.10 -8.86
CA THR A 17 24.13 -34.98 -8.90
C THR A 17 25.32 -34.26 -8.31
N VAL A 18 26.12 -34.98 -7.52
CA VAL A 18 27.33 -34.46 -6.88
C VAL A 18 28.54 -35.10 -7.57
N GLU A 19 29.32 -34.28 -8.26
CA GLU A 19 30.51 -34.70 -8.99
C GLU A 19 31.73 -33.97 -8.42
N GLY A 20 32.34 -34.57 -7.40
CA GLY A 20 33.40 -33.95 -6.61
C GLY A 20 32.88 -32.76 -5.82
N VAL A 21 33.31 -31.54 -6.19
CA VAL A 21 32.88 -30.28 -5.56
C VAL A 21 31.71 -29.64 -6.32
N ALA A 22 31.47 -30.06 -7.57
CA ALA A 22 30.40 -29.52 -8.40
C ALA A 22 29.06 -30.19 -8.07
N ARG A 23 27.99 -29.41 -8.11
CA ARG A 23 26.60 -29.87 -7.97
C ARG A 23 25.82 -29.47 -9.20
N TYR A 24 25.18 -30.44 -9.86
CA TYR A 24 24.37 -30.18 -11.05
C TYR A 24 22.89 -30.56 -10.80
N PRO A 25 21.94 -29.66 -11.08
CA PRO A 25 20.52 -29.93 -10.88
C PRO A 25 19.95 -30.88 -11.94
N ILE A 26 19.11 -31.82 -11.49
CA ILE A 26 18.34 -32.74 -12.32
C ILE A 26 16.88 -32.27 -12.32
N ASN A 27 16.32 -32.04 -13.50
CA ASN A 27 14.91 -31.69 -13.68
C ASN A 27 14.18 -32.73 -14.54
N ILE A 28 12.89 -32.90 -14.28
CA ILE A 28 12.00 -33.76 -15.07
C ILE A 28 10.97 -32.84 -15.71
N ARG A 29 10.87 -32.87 -17.04
CA ARG A 29 10.02 -31.96 -17.84
C ARG A 29 9.40 -32.72 -19.01
N TYR A 30 8.17 -32.39 -19.38
CA TYR A 30 7.59 -32.89 -20.65
C TYR A 30 8.27 -32.24 -21.87
N PRO A 31 8.24 -32.92 -23.04
CA PRO A 31 8.68 -32.33 -24.30
C PRO A 31 7.99 -30.99 -24.58
N GLN A 32 8.69 -30.10 -25.31
CA GLN A 32 8.23 -28.74 -25.55
C GLN A 32 6.87 -28.67 -26.26
N ASP A 33 6.56 -29.66 -27.10
CA ASP A 33 5.31 -29.70 -27.88
C ASP A 33 4.05 -29.70 -27.00
N TYR A 34 4.12 -30.29 -25.80
CA TYR A 34 3.00 -30.33 -24.86
C TYR A 34 2.82 -29.04 -24.03
N ARG A 35 3.72 -28.06 -24.15
CA ARG A 35 3.76 -26.85 -23.31
C ARG A 35 4.00 -25.55 -24.07
N ASN A 36 3.93 -25.58 -25.40
CA ASN A 36 4.21 -24.43 -26.26
C ASN A 36 3.06 -23.41 -26.31
N SER A 37 1.83 -23.83 -26.00
CA SER A 37 0.63 -23.02 -26.16
C SER A 37 -0.40 -23.32 -25.05
N PRO A 38 -1.28 -22.36 -24.72
CA PRO A 38 -2.38 -22.60 -23.79
C PRO A 38 -3.29 -23.77 -24.21
N GLN A 39 -3.42 -24.01 -25.52
CA GLN A 39 -4.16 -25.14 -26.08
C GLN A 39 -3.45 -26.47 -25.81
N ALA A 40 -2.15 -26.56 -26.10
CA ALA A 40 -1.35 -27.77 -25.81
C ALA A 40 -1.37 -28.12 -24.31
N LEU A 41 -1.36 -27.11 -23.44
CA LEU A 41 -1.49 -27.32 -22.00
C LEU A 41 -2.84 -27.93 -21.63
N LYS A 42 -3.94 -27.59 -22.30
CA LYS A 42 -5.26 -28.19 -22.03
C LYS A 42 -5.31 -29.66 -22.40
N GLU A 43 -4.68 -30.05 -23.51
CA GLU A 43 -4.64 -31.43 -24.02
C GLU A 43 -3.56 -32.29 -23.34
N MET A 44 -2.76 -31.70 -22.44
CA MET A 44 -1.65 -32.38 -21.80
C MET A 44 -2.13 -33.61 -21.00
N PRO A 45 -1.58 -34.80 -21.25
CA PRO A 45 -2.02 -36.02 -20.58
C PRO A 45 -1.52 -36.07 -19.12
N ILE A 46 -2.42 -36.46 -18.22
CA ILE A 46 -2.17 -36.69 -16.80
C ILE A 46 -2.63 -38.10 -16.46
N LEU A 47 -1.79 -38.82 -15.72
CA LEU A 47 -2.14 -40.12 -15.14
C LEU A 47 -2.65 -39.92 -13.72
N THR A 48 -3.89 -40.31 -13.47
CA THR A 48 -4.45 -40.30 -12.12
C THR A 48 -3.92 -41.48 -11.31
N PRO A 49 -3.98 -41.43 -9.96
CA PRO A 49 -3.66 -42.59 -9.12
C PRO A 49 -4.48 -43.84 -9.46
N MET A 50 -5.67 -43.66 -10.04
CA MET A 50 -6.54 -44.75 -10.53
C MET A 50 -6.12 -45.29 -11.90
N LYS A 51 -4.96 -44.88 -12.44
CA LYS A 51 -4.44 -45.21 -13.78
C LYS A 51 -5.36 -44.77 -14.92
N GLN A 52 -6.24 -43.79 -14.69
CA GLN A 52 -7.01 -43.18 -15.76
C GLN A 52 -6.15 -42.14 -16.45
N GLN A 53 -6.23 -42.10 -17.78
CA GLN A 53 -5.61 -41.06 -18.59
C GLN A 53 -6.65 -39.96 -18.82
N ILE A 54 -6.39 -38.78 -18.27
CA ILE A 54 -7.22 -37.58 -18.42
C ILE A 54 -6.35 -36.43 -18.91
N THR A 55 -6.96 -35.36 -19.40
CA THR A 55 -6.22 -34.16 -19.81
C THR A 55 -6.16 -33.12 -18.69
N LEU A 56 -5.18 -32.21 -18.72
CA LEU A 56 -5.13 -31.11 -17.75
C LEU A 56 -6.36 -30.20 -17.84
N GLY A 57 -6.98 -30.08 -19.02
CA GLY A 57 -8.21 -29.32 -19.22
C GLY A 57 -9.43 -29.91 -18.51
N ASP A 58 -9.47 -31.22 -18.27
CA ASP A 58 -10.56 -31.88 -17.55
C ASP A 58 -10.55 -31.56 -16.04
N VAL A 59 -9.39 -31.13 -15.52
CA VAL A 59 -9.17 -30.90 -14.07
C VAL A 59 -8.87 -29.45 -13.70
N ALA A 60 -8.48 -28.59 -14.65
CA ALA A 60 -8.23 -27.17 -14.42
C ALA A 60 -8.59 -26.29 -15.61
N ASP A 61 -9.01 -25.07 -15.30
CA ASP A 61 -9.24 -24.03 -16.31
C ASP A 61 -7.96 -23.19 -16.52
N ILE A 62 -7.50 -23.14 -17.77
CA ILE A 62 -6.27 -22.45 -18.17
C ILE A 62 -6.65 -21.20 -18.94
N ARG A 63 -6.33 -20.04 -18.37
CA ARG A 63 -6.59 -18.71 -18.95
C ARG A 63 -5.33 -17.87 -18.93
N VAL A 64 -5.11 -17.12 -20.01
CA VAL A 64 -4.06 -16.10 -20.07
C VAL A 64 -4.63 -14.83 -19.43
N VAL A 65 -4.01 -14.38 -18.35
CA VAL A 65 -4.40 -13.18 -17.63
C VAL A 65 -3.20 -12.24 -17.54
N SER A 66 -3.46 -10.93 -17.65
CA SER A 66 -2.42 -9.92 -17.42
C SER A 66 -2.28 -9.68 -15.92
N GLY A 67 -1.05 -9.77 -15.43
CA GLY A 67 -0.71 -9.61 -14.01
C GLY A 67 0.42 -8.60 -13.81
N PRO A 68 0.73 -8.25 -12.55
CA PRO A 68 1.86 -7.39 -12.25
C PRO A 68 3.17 -8.05 -12.70
N THR A 69 3.98 -7.33 -13.48
CA THR A 69 5.28 -7.81 -13.96
C THR A 69 6.31 -7.89 -12.85
N MET A 70 6.23 -6.96 -11.89
CA MET A 70 7.09 -6.90 -10.71
C MET A 70 6.36 -6.14 -9.60
N LEU A 71 6.28 -6.73 -8.42
CA LEU A 71 5.77 -6.05 -7.23
C LEU A 71 6.92 -5.29 -6.58
N LYS A 72 6.85 -3.95 -6.63
CA LYS A 72 7.79 -3.07 -5.91
C LYS A 72 7.10 -2.47 -4.70
N THR A 73 7.78 -2.53 -3.56
CA THR A 73 7.31 -1.96 -2.31
C THR A 73 8.34 -1.02 -1.73
N GLU A 74 7.86 0.08 -1.16
CA GLU A 74 8.66 1.04 -0.41
C GLU A 74 7.89 1.38 0.87
N ASN A 75 8.52 1.22 2.04
CA ASN A 75 7.88 1.39 3.34
C ASN A 75 6.56 0.59 3.48
N ALA A 76 6.57 -0.68 3.03
CA ALA A 76 5.42 -1.58 3.00
C ALA A 76 4.22 -1.08 2.16
N ARG A 77 4.42 -0.12 1.25
CA ARG A 77 3.40 0.36 0.31
C ARG A 77 3.80 0.00 -1.12
N PRO A 78 2.88 -0.53 -1.96
CA PRO A 78 3.15 -0.71 -3.38
C PRO A 78 3.50 0.63 -4.03
N THR A 79 4.63 0.69 -4.72
CA THR A 79 5.12 1.92 -5.38
C THR A 79 5.50 1.64 -6.84
N SER A 80 5.35 2.64 -7.70
CA SER A 80 5.81 2.63 -9.08
C SER A 80 6.70 3.84 -9.31
N TRP A 81 7.91 3.62 -9.82
CA TRP A 81 8.86 4.70 -10.11
C TRP A 81 8.75 5.10 -11.58
N ILE A 82 8.68 6.41 -11.81
CA ILE A 82 8.65 7.01 -13.14
C ILE A 82 9.99 7.72 -13.32
N TYR A 83 10.83 7.22 -14.22
CA TYR A 83 12.11 7.84 -14.53
C TYR A 83 11.92 8.93 -15.58
N ILE A 84 12.37 10.14 -15.27
CA ILE A 84 12.29 11.29 -16.15
C ILE A 84 13.72 11.80 -16.35
N ASP A 85 14.16 11.86 -17.61
CA ASP A 85 15.45 12.47 -17.99
C ASP A 85 15.19 13.87 -18.54
N ALA A 86 15.79 14.89 -17.93
CA ALA A 86 15.67 16.28 -18.36
C ALA A 86 17.05 16.78 -18.79
N ARG A 87 17.26 16.88 -20.11
CA ARG A 87 18.52 17.37 -20.69
C ARG A 87 18.39 18.84 -21.07
N GLY A 88 19.42 19.64 -20.76
CA GLY A 88 19.52 21.02 -21.20
C GLY A 88 18.62 22.03 -20.49
N ARG A 89 17.93 21.64 -19.41
CA ARG A 89 17.18 22.56 -18.53
C ARG A 89 17.57 22.38 -17.07
N ASP A 90 17.35 23.43 -16.29
CA ASP A 90 17.50 23.38 -14.83
C ASP A 90 16.50 22.41 -14.20
N MET A 91 17.00 21.60 -13.27
CA MET A 91 16.23 20.52 -12.63
C MET A 91 15.11 21.06 -11.75
N VAL A 92 15.35 22.17 -11.04
CA VAL A 92 14.35 22.76 -10.14
C VAL A 92 13.18 23.31 -10.95
N SER A 93 13.46 23.97 -12.06
CA SER A 93 12.42 24.47 -12.96
C SER A 93 11.59 23.33 -13.56
N VAL A 94 12.24 22.23 -13.97
CA VAL A 94 11.54 21.04 -14.49
C VAL A 94 10.63 20.40 -13.44
N VAL A 95 11.09 20.25 -12.20
CA VAL A 95 10.28 19.69 -11.11
C VAL A 95 9.07 20.57 -10.80
N ASN A 96 9.23 21.90 -10.81
CA ASN A 96 8.14 22.83 -10.58
C ASN A 96 7.08 22.79 -11.69
N ASP A 97 7.51 22.75 -12.96
CA ASP A 97 6.62 22.60 -14.11
C ASP A 97 5.84 21.29 -14.02
N LEU A 98 6.52 20.18 -13.72
CA LEU A 98 5.91 18.86 -13.57
C LEU A 98 4.89 18.83 -12.43
N LYS A 99 5.23 19.41 -11.27
CA LYS A 99 4.31 19.50 -10.12
C LYS A 99 3.05 20.27 -10.48
N SER A 100 3.20 21.40 -11.18
CA SER A 100 2.07 22.22 -11.65
C SER A 100 1.20 21.43 -12.65
N ALA A 101 1.82 20.81 -13.65
CA ALA A 101 1.13 20.04 -14.68
C ALA A 101 0.39 18.82 -14.12
N ILE A 102 0.99 18.07 -13.19
CA ILE A 102 0.37 16.92 -12.53
C ILE A 102 -0.83 17.37 -11.71
N SER A 103 -0.71 18.48 -10.97
CA SER A 103 -1.81 18.98 -10.12
C SER A 103 -3.04 19.42 -10.92
N GLN A 104 -2.84 19.94 -12.14
CA GLN A 104 -3.92 20.42 -12.99
C GLN A 104 -4.60 19.27 -13.75
N ASN A 105 -3.82 18.30 -14.23
CA ASN A 105 -4.30 17.28 -15.17
C ASN A 105 -4.59 15.91 -14.53
N VAL A 106 -4.11 15.64 -13.30
CA VAL A 106 -4.25 14.34 -12.66
C VAL A 106 -5.17 14.44 -11.44
N LYS A 107 -6.36 13.85 -11.54
CA LYS A 107 -7.27 13.67 -10.39
C LYS A 107 -6.76 12.52 -9.52
N LEU A 108 -6.16 12.85 -8.38
CA LEU A 108 -5.71 11.87 -7.41
C LEU A 108 -6.90 11.24 -6.67
N ARG A 109 -6.92 9.91 -6.56
CA ARG A 109 -7.95 9.18 -5.80
C ARG A 109 -7.70 9.42 -4.30
N PRO A 110 -8.70 9.83 -3.50
CA PRO A 110 -8.46 10.27 -2.13
C PRO A 110 -8.00 9.13 -1.22
N GLY A 111 -6.75 9.22 -0.76
CA GLY A 111 -6.18 8.56 0.42
C GLY A 111 -5.46 9.56 1.34
N THR A 112 -5.73 10.86 1.15
CA THR A 112 -4.89 11.98 1.59
C THR A 112 -5.61 12.92 2.56
N SER A 113 -6.59 12.44 3.32
CA SER A 113 -7.39 13.32 4.21
C SER A 113 -6.65 13.75 5.48
N VAL A 114 -5.56 13.07 5.86
CA VAL A 114 -4.80 13.41 7.09
C VAL A 114 -3.86 14.62 6.85
N LEU A 115 -3.50 14.92 5.61
CA LEU A 115 -2.55 16.00 5.33
C LEU A 115 -3.14 17.41 5.51
N MET A 116 -4.48 17.54 5.52
CA MET A 116 -5.16 18.83 5.73
C MET A 116 -5.16 19.30 7.19
N SER A 117 -4.88 18.45 8.18
CA SER A 117 -4.77 18.88 9.59
C SER A 117 -3.47 19.63 9.88
N LEU A 118 -2.40 19.36 9.12
CA LEU A 118 -1.09 20.01 9.27
C LEU A 118 -1.10 21.53 9.03
N PRO A 119 -1.68 22.07 7.94
CA PRO A 119 -1.70 23.53 7.74
C PRO A 119 -2.48 24.26 8.84
N PHE A 120 -3.55 23.67 9.38
CA PHE A 120 -4.28 24.25 10.51
C PHE A 120 -3.43 24.34 11.78
N ALA A 121 -2.63 23.31 12.05
CA ALA A 121 -1.74 23.27 13.20
C ALA A 121 -0.59 24.29 13.06
N LEU A 122 -0.03 24.43 11.86
CA LEU A 122 1.04 25.38 11.55
C LEU A 122 0.58 26.84 11.65
N ILE A 123 -0.62 27.17 11.15
CA ILE A 123 -1.18 28.53 11.25
C ILE A 123 -1.32 28.95 12.72
N GLY A 124 -1.79 28.04 13.59
CA GLY A 124 -1.91 28.31 15.03
C GLY A 124 -0.56 28.61 15.69
N GLY A 125 0.49 27.86 15.35
CA GLY A 125 1.83 28.10 15.88
C GLY A 125 2.46 29.40 15.36
N ILE A 126 2.28 29.74 14.08
CA ILE A 126 2.79 30.99 13.51
C ILE A 126 2.10 32.20 14.16
N TRP A 127 0.78 32.13 14.36
CA TRP A 127 0.02 33.18 15.05
C TRP A 127 0.50 33.40 16.48
N PHE A 128 0.78 32.31 17.21
CA PHE A 128 1.28 32.37 18.58
C PHE A 128 2.67 33.01 18.67
N LEU A 129 3.57 32.66 17.75
CA LEU A 129 4.91 33.28 17.68
C LEU A 129 4.84 34.78 17.35
N TYR A 130 3.93 35.17 16.46
CA TYR A 130 3.71 36.57 16.12
C TYR A 130 3.21 37.37 17.33
N TRP A 131 2.25 36.82 18.09
CA TRP A 131 1.74 37.46 19.30
C TRP A 131 2.83 37.65 20.37
N GLN A 132 3.70 36.64 20.54
CA GLN A 132 4.70 36.63 21.59
C GLN A 132 6.02 37.30 21.18
N GLY A 133 6.11 37.80 19.94
CA GLY A 133 7.26 38.54 19.43
C GLY A 133 8.53 37.69 19.24
N PHE A 134 8.40 36.38 19.08
CA PHE A 134 9.55 35.49 18.90
C PHE A 134 10.04 35.47 17.45
N HIS A 135 11.37 35.43 17.26
CA HIS A 135 11.98 35.31 15.94
C HIS A 135 11.96 33.87 15.42
N MET A 136 11.94 33.72 14.09
CA MET A 136 12.10 32.42 13.44
C MET A 136 13.53 31.91 13.63
N SER A 137 13.68 30.81 14.36
CA SER A 137 14.96 30.18 14.69
C SER A 137 14.86 28.66 14.55
N VAL A 138 16.00 27.97 14.62
CA VAL A 138 16.06 26.49 14.60
C VAL A 138 15.23 25.89 15.76
N ALA A 139 15.19 26.55 16.92
CA ALA A 139 14.40 26.11 18.07
C ALA A 139 12.88 26.21 17.83
N THR A 140 12.43 27.25 17.12
CA THR A 140 11.03 27.37 16.71
C THR A 140 10.67 26.36 15.63
N GLY A 141 11.60 26.07 14.72
CA GLY A 141 11.45 25.03 13.70
C GLY A 141 11.25 23.63 14.27
N THR A 142 12.05 23.22 15.27
CA THR A 142 11.88 21.91 15.95
C THR A 142 10.55 21.82 16.69
N GLY A 143 10.07 22.93 17.27
CA GLY A 143 8.74 23.01 17.87
C GLY A 143 7.60 22.76 16.87
N PHE A 144 7.70 23.29 15.65
CA PHE A 144 6.72 23.02 14.60
C PHE A 144 6.72 21.56 14.13
N ILE A 145 7.89 20.91 14.09
CA ILE A 145 7.99 19.47 13.75
C ILE A 145 7.29 18.62 14.82
N ALA A 146 7.52 18.92 16.11
CA ALA A 146 6.84 18.25 17.21
C ALA A 146 5.31 18.46 17.14
N LEU A 147 4.87 19.69 16.87
CA LEU A 147 3.45 20.05 16.76
C LEU A 147 2.77 19.34 15.58
N ALA A 148 3.47 19.18 14.46
CA ALA A 148 2.97 18.42 13.31
C ALA A 148 2.74 16.94 13.63
N GLY A 149 3.65 16.30 14.39
CA GLY A 149 3.50 14.91 14.84
C GLY A 149 2.25 14.73 15.72
N VAL A 150 2.10 15.58 16.72
CA VAL A 150 0.94 15.57 17.63
C VAL A 150 -0.37 15.82 16.85
N ALA A 151 -0.39 16.77 15.91
CA ALA A 151 -1.57 17.04 15.08
C ALA A 151 -1.96 15.86 14.18
N ALA A 152 -0.98 15.10 13.67
CA ALA A 152 -1.22 13.90 12.89
C ALA A 152 -1.84 12.78 13.74
N GLU A 153 -1.31 12.56 14.95
CA GLU A 153 -1.86 11.57 15.91
C GLU A 153 -3.33 11.86 16.23
N PHE A 154 -3.66 13.12 16.57
CA PHE A 154 -5.05 13.51 16.83
C PHE A 154 -5.97 13.32 15.61
N GLY A 155 -5.47 13.62 14.41
CA GLY A 155 -6.22 13.41 13.17
C GLY A 155 -6.53 11.94 12.90
N VAL A 156 -5.56 11.06 13.12
CA VAL A 156 -5.72 9.61 12.92
C VAL A 156 -6.67 9.01 13.96
N VAL A 157 -6.52 9.38 15.24
CA VAL A 157 -7.41 8.91 16.32
C VAL A 157 -8.87 9.33 16.05
N MET A 158 -9.09 10.59 15.66
CA MET A 158 -10.44 11.07 15.32
C MET A 158 -11.04 10.31 14.13
N LEU A 159 -10.23 10.04 13.10
CA LEU A 159 -10.69 9.32 11.91
C LEU A 159 -11.01 7.85 12.24
N MET A 160 -10.22 7.23 13.12
CA MET A 160 -10.50 5.86 13.59
C MET A 160 -11.80 5.81 14.38
N TYR A 161 -12.02 6.78 15.28
CA TYR A 161 -13.28 6.89 16.03
C TYR A 161 -14.48 7.11 15.11
N LEU A 162 -14.35 8.02 14.13
CA LEU A 162 -15.41 8.31 13.18
C LEU A 162 -15.77 7.09 12.33
N ARG A 163 -14.76 6.34 11.87
CA ARG A 163 -14.97 5.10 11.14
C ARG A 163 -15.72 4.07 11.98
N HIS A 164 -15.31 3.88 13.23
CA HIS A 164 -15.96 2.93 14.14
C HIS A 164 -17.40 3.33 14.47
N ALA A 165 -17.66 4.63 14.65
CA ALA A 165 -19.01 5.16 14.88
C ALA A 165 -19.94 4.97 13.67
N ILE A 166 -19.41 5.08 12.45
CA ILE A 166 -20.17 4.85 11.20
C ILE A 166 -20.43 3.36 11.00
N GLU A 167 -19.46 2.49 11.32
CA GLU A 167 -19.62 1.03 11.27
C GLU A 167 -20.67 0.54 12.29
N ALA A 168 -20.71 1.12 13.51
CA ALA A 168 -21.72 0.80 14.52
C ALA A 168 -23.12 1.32 14.19
N ASN A 169 -23.25 2.40 13.40
CA ASN A 169 -24.54 2.97 13.00
C ASN A 169 -24.49 3.48 11.54
N PRO A 170 -24.80 2.63 10.55
CA PRO A 170 -24.70 2.99 9.13
C PRO A 170 -25.66 4.11 8.71
N ALA A 171 -26.69 4.41 9.53
CA ALA A 171 -27.59 5.55 9.35
C ALA A 171 -26.90 6.93 9.49
N LEU A 172 -25.74 7.00 10.14
CA LEU A 172 -24.96 8.24 10.32
C LEU A 172 -24.23 8.68 9.05
N SER A 173 -24.00 7.78 8.09
CA SER A 173 -23.38 8.12 6.80
C SER A 173 -24.21 9.10 5.96
N ARG A 174 -25.53 9.16 6.20
CA ARG A 174 -26.51 9.88 5.37
C ARG A 174 -26.97 11.22 5.96
N ARG A 175 -26.74 11.49 7.24
CA ARG A 175 -27.16 12.75 7.91
C ARG A 175 -26.03 13.76 7.95
N ARG A 176 -25.95 14.63 6.93
CA ARG A 176 -24.91 15.67 6.79
C ARG A 176 -25.04 16.85 7.78
N HIS A 177 -26.17 17.02 8.47
CA HIS A 177 -26.35 18.13 9.41
C HIS A 177 -27.22 17.75 10.61
N SER A 178 -26.64 17.78 11.82
CA SER A 178 -27.40 18.04 13.05
C SER A 178 -26.47 18.64 14.14
N PRO A 179 -26.91 19.62 14.96
CA PRO A 179 -26.02 20.52 15.66
C PRO A 179 -25.55 20.01 17.04
N HIS A 180 -24.23 20.00 17.20
CA HIS A 180 -23.48 20.79 18.19
C HIS A 180 -23.38 20.42 19.69
N LYS A 181 -24.08 19.43 20.29
CA LYS A 181 -24.03 19.33 21.79
C LYS A 181 -23.54 18.04 22.44
N ARG A 182 -23.34 16.93 21.72
CA ARG A 182 -22.97 15.63 22.36
C ARG A 182 -21.52 15.18 22.16
N TRP A 183 -20.80 15.77 21.21
CA TRP A 183 -19.52 15.25 20.72
C TRP A 183 -18.27 15.82 21.43
N MET A 184 -18.43 16.84 22.27
CA MET A 184 -17.30 17.57 22.89
C MET A 184 -16.82 16.98 24.22
N LYS A 185 -17.19 15.73 24.52
CA LYS A 185 -16.87 15.03 25.77
C LYS A 185 -15.55 14.24 25.74
N PRO A 186 -15.08 13.68 24.60
CA PRO A 186 -13.81 12.94 24.59
C PRO A 186 -12.59 13.85 24.41
N CYS A 187 -12.66 14.92 23.62
CA CYS A 187 -11.50 15.77 23.31
C CYS A 187 -11.05 16.67 24.47
N THR A 188 -11.93 17.00 25.41
CA THR A 188 -11.61 17.76 26.63
C THR A 188 -10.95 16.91 27.72
N MET A 189 -10.95 15.58 27.59
CA MET A 189 -10.54 14.66 28.66
C MET A 189 -9.01 14.47 28.77
N ALA A 190 -8.23 14.82 27.73
CA ALA A 190 -6.78 14.62 27.73
C ALA A 190 -5.99 15.54 28.67
N ARG A 191 -6.66 16.43 29.43
CA ARG A 191 -6.01 17.38 30.37
C ARG A 191 -6.32 17.12 31.84
N PHE A 192 -7.06 16.06 32.18
CA PHE A 192 -7.46 15.78 33.57
C PHE A 192 -7.26 14.29 33.89
N CYS A 193 -5.99 13.87 33.94
CA CYS A 193 -5.62 12.56 34.45
C CYS A 193 -4.55 12.73 35.54
N VAL A 194 -4.92 13.42 36.61
CA VAL A 194 -4.25 13.34 37.92
C VAL A 194 -5.35 13.32 38.99
N SER A 195 -5.27 12.31 39.86
CA SER A 195 -5.99 12.06 41.12
C SER A 195 -7.51 11.86 41.07
N ASP A 196 -7.96 10.60 41.23
CA ASP A 196 -8.81 10.21 42.37
C ASP A 196 -8.75 8.68 42.61
N PRO A 197 -8.24 8.21 43.76
CA PRO A 197 -8.33 6.82 44.18
C PRO A 197 -9.62 6.60 44.98
N ARG A 198 -10.64 5.98 44.37
CA ARG A 198 -11.62 5.07 45.01
C ARG A 198 -12.78 4.74 44.05
N ARG A 199 -12.70 3.57 43.42
CA ARG A 199 -13.76 2.54 43.32
C ARG A 199 -13.27 1.40 42.44
#